data_AF-A0A913Z8C5-F1
#
_entry.id   AF-A0A913Z8C5-F1
#
_cell.length_a   1.000
_cell.length_b   1.000
_cell.length_c   1.000
_cell.angle_alpha   90.00
_cell.angle_beta   90.00
_cell.angle_gamma   90.00
#
_symmetry.space_group_name_H-M   'P 1'
#
loop_
_entity.id
_entity.type
_entity.pdbx_description
1 polymer ?
#
loop_
_entity_poly.entity_id
_entity_poly.type
_entity_poly.pdbx_seq_one_letter_code
_entity_poly.pdbx_strand_id
1 'polypeptide(L)'
;MEVLDTCPKGEQLSERDSHLRWANAFVIVYSVCNRTTFRDVETQVKHIQLAKSPCSVPIVIIGNKADLEHRREVMLDEGRDLAEEYGCYFFEVSAADGYTEVREAFLALLKEVYDATKNKLQVKRRRSSVTRNVANKVMQAMFGSPRRSRKISLP
;
A
#
# COMPACT_ATOMS: atom_id res chain seq x y z
N MET A 1 2.94 -14.46 2.45
CA MET A 1 3.01 -13.15 3.11
C MET A 1 4.20 -13.21 4.02
N GLU A 2 5.12 -12.25 3.90
CA GLU A 2 6.27 -12.12 4.80
C GLU A 2 6.00 -10.93 5.72
N VAL A 3 6.30 -11.10 7.00
CA VAL A 3 6.12 -10.06 8.02
C VAL A 3 7.47 -9.80 8.66
N LEU A 4 7.88 -8.53 8.66
CA LEU A 4 9.04 -8.05 9.38
C LEU A 4 8.56 -7.30 10.62
N ASP A 5 8.97 -7.77 11.80
CA ASP A 5 8.75 -7.05 13.05
C ASP A 5 9.96 -6.15 13.32
N THR A 6 9.70 -4.87 13.60
CA THR A 6 10.75 -3.85 13.72
C THR A 6 10.95 -3.47 15.19
N CYS A 7 12.20 -3.43 15.65
CA CYS A 7 12.55 -2.88 16.96
C CYS A 7 13.20 -1.50 16.79
N PRO A 8 12.57 -0.40 17.25
CA PRO A 8 13.16 0.93 17.14
C PRO A 8 14.49 1.09 17.89
N LYS A 9 14.72 0.28 18.93
CA LYS A 9 15.92 0.33 19.77
C LYS A 9 16.98 -0.62 19.21
N GLY A 10 17.88 -0.09 18.38
CA GLY A 10 19.09 -0.80 17.93
C GLY A 10 19.30 -0.86 16.42
N GLU A 11 18.32 -0.43 15.62
CA GLU A 11 18.40 -0.54 14.16
C GLU A 11 19.18 0.63 13.55
N GLN A 12 20.19 0.32 12.72
CA GLN A 12 20.92 1.34 11.98
C GLN A 12 20.01 2.01 10.93
N LEU A 13 20.25 3.29 10.65
CA LEU A 13 19.42 4.06 9.71
C LEU A 13 19.40 3.45 8.29
N SER A 14 20.51 2.86 7.85
CA SER A 14 20.64 2.21 6.54
C SER A 14 19.79 0.94 6.40
N GLU A 15 19.64 0.17 7.49
CA GLU A 15 18.82 -1.03 7.56
C GLU A 15 17.34 -0.64 7.49
N ARG A 16 16.93 0.37 8.28
CA ARG A 16 15.58 0.93 8.25
C ARG A 16 15.15 1.37 6.86
N ASP A 17 15.99 2.13 6.16
CA ASP A 17 15.69 2.59 4.82
C ASP A 17 15.51 1.44 3.82
N SER A 18 16.26 0.35 4.01
CA SER A 18 16.16 -0.84 3.16
C SER A 18 14.87 -1.61 3.41
N HIS A 19 14.48 -1.78 4.68
CA HIS A 19 13.19 -2.37 5.06
C HIS A 19 12.01 -1.54 4.57
N LEU A 20 12.09 -0.22 4.73
CA LEU A 20 11.13 0.73 4.19
C LEU A 20 10.98 0.53 2.69
N ARG A 21 12.06 0.50 1.90
CA ARG A 21 11.98 0.30 0.44
C ARG A 21 11.38 -1.05 0.05
N TRP A 22 11.72 -2.13 0.74
CA TRP A 22 11.24 -3.49 0.45
C TRP A 22 9.74 -3.66 0.70
N ALA A 23 9.21 -3.12 1.80
CA ALA A 23 7.83 -3.39 2.23
C ALA A 23 6.76 -2.87 1.23
N ASN A 24 5.67 -3.62 1.05
CA ASN A 24 4.54 -3.20 0.20
C ASN A 24 3.38 -2.59 0.97
N ALA A 25 3.39 -2.69 2.30
CA ALA A 25 2.40 -2.16 3.21
C ALA A 25 3.02 -2.00 4.60
N PHE A 26 2.41 -1.17 5.44
CA PHE A 26 2.89 -0.90 6.79
C PHE A 26 1.77 -1.02 7.81
N VAL A 27 2.14 -1.49 9.00
CA VAL A 27 1.29 -1.47 10.19
C VAL A 27 2.04 -0.66 11.25
N ILE A 28 1.41 0.38 11.76
CA ILE A 28 1.95 1.22 12.83
C ILE A 28 1.10 0.97 14.06
N VAL A 29 1.71 0.49 15.14
CA VAL A 29 1.00 0.13 16.36
C VAL A 29 1.37 1.10 17.47
N TYR A 30 0.37 1.66 18.13
CA TYR A 30 0.53 2.41 19.38
C TYR A 30 -0.28 1.74 20.50
N SER A 31 -0.10 2.17 21.74
CA SER A 31 -0.93 1.71 22.86
C SER A 31 -1.94 2.77 23.24
N VAL A 32 -3.23 2.41 23.35
CA VAL A 32 -4.28 3.33 23.82
C VAL A 32 -4.05 3.83 25.25
N CYS A 33 -3.20 3.14 26.00
CA CYS A 33 -2.79 3.48 27.37
C CYS A 33 -1.50 4.31 27.45
N ASN A 34 -0.95 4.78 26.32
CA ASN A 34 0.28 5.57 26.33
C ASN A 34 0.24 6.62 25.22
N ARG A 35 -0.09 7.85 25.59
CA ARG A 35 -0.22 9.00 24.68
C ARG A 35 1.09 9.31 23.93
N THR A 36 2.24 9.05 24.54
CA THR A 36 3.54 9.27 23.86
C THR A 36 3.67 8.37 22.64
N THR A 37 3.27 7.09 22.74
CA THR A 37 3.33 6.17 21.59
C THR A 37 2.38 6.59 20.47
N PHE A 38 1.27 7.25 20.79
CA PHE A 38 0.35 7.81 19.80
C PHE A 38 0.94 9.02 19.07
N ARG A 39 1.63 9.92 19.78
CA ARG A 39 2.31 11.08 19.17
C ARG A 39 3.39 10.66 18.16
N ASP A 40 4.06 9.53 18.42
CA ASP A 40 5.10 9.02 17.52
C ASP A 40 4.52 8.52 16.18
N VAL A 41 3.23 8.13 16.13
CA VAL A 41 2.57 7.59 14.92
C VAL A 41 2.67 8.57 13.76
N GLU A 42 2.36 9.85 13.99
CA GLU A 42 2.40 10.90 12.97
C GLU A 42 3.79 10.99 12.31
N THR A 43 4.84 10.94 13.14
CA THR A 43 6.23 10.99 12.68
C THR A 43 6.56 9.75 11.83
N GLN A 44 6.11 8.56 12.25
CA GLN A 44 6.32 7.33 11.48
C GLN A 44 5.59 7.35 10.13
N VAL A 45 4.33 7.82 10.10
CA VAL A 45 3.55 7.95 8.87
C VAL A 45 4.24 8.86 7.88
N LYS A 46 4.64 10.07 8.31
CA LYS A 46 5.38 11.03 7.48
C LYS A 46 6.66 10.43 6.93
N HIS A 47 7.41 9.71 7.77
CA HIS A 47 8.65 9.08 7.36
C HIS A 47 8.44 8.01 6.28
N ILE A 48 7.43 7.13 6.45
CA ILE A 48 7.07 6.11 5.46
C ILE A 48 6.65 6.75 4.13
N GLN A 49 5.78 7.77 4.17
CA GLN A 49 5.30 8.46 2.98
C GLN A 49 6.45 9.13 2.22
N LEU A 50 7.39 9.75 2.94
CA LEU A 50 8.60 10.33 2.34
C LEU A 50 9.47 9.27 1.67
N ALA A 51 9.73 8.15 2.36
CA ALA A 51 10.56 7.06 1.84
C ALA A 51 9.94 6.33 0.62
N LYS A 52 8.61 6.41 0.46
CA LYS A 52 7.86 5.75 -0.63
C LYS A 52 7.54 6.65 -1.81
N SER A 53 7.67 7.97 -1.64
CA SER A 53 7.46 8.96 -2.69
C SER A 53 8.24 8.62 -3.98
N PRO A 54 7.63 8.74 -5.17
CA PRO A 54 6.29 9.29 -5.46
C PRO A 54 5.14 8.26 -5.38
N CYS A 55 5.41 7.03 -4.95
CA CYS A 55 4.38 6.00 -4.82
C CYS A 55 3.70 6.08 -3.45
N SER A 56 2.38 5.89 -3.41
CA SER A 56 1.68 5.61 -2.16
C SER A 56 1.71 4.10 -1.85
N VAL A 57 1.76 3.78 -0.56
CA VAL A 57 1.63 2.44 0.00
C VAL A 57 0.55 2.46 1.07
N PRO A 58 -0.23 1.39 1.23
CA PRO A 58 -1.24 1.34 2.27
C PRO A 58 -0.60 1.23 3.66
N ILE A 59 -1.15 1.99 4.59
CA ILE A 59 -0.73 2.05 5.99
C ILE A 59 -1.97 1.78 6.85
N VAL A 60 -1.84 0.91 7.84
CA VAL A 60 -2.83 0.72 8.91
C VAL A 60 -2.24 1.22 10.22
N ILE A 61 -2.98 2.08 10.92
CA ILE A 61 -2.71 2.50 12.28
C ILE A 61 -3.54 1.62 13.23
N ILE A 62 -2.89 1.03 14.23
CA ILE A 62 -3.53 0.15 15.20
C ILE A 62 -3.36 0.71 16.62
N GLY A 63 -4.48 1.04 17.25
CA GLY A 63 -4.56 1.31 18.69
C GLY A 63 -4.66 0.00 19.47
N ASN A 64 -3.55 -0.46 20.04
CA ASN A 64 -3.50 -1.72 20.78
C ASN A 64 -3.78 -1.54 22.28
N LYS A 65 -4.14 -2.65 22.94
CA LYS A 65 -4.51 -2.76 24.35
C LYS A 65 -5.85 -2.12 24.70
N ALA A 66 -6.82 -2.23 23.79
CA ALA A 66 -8.18 -1.72 23.98
C ALA A 66 -8.91 -2.34 25.19
N ASP A 67 -8.46 -3.51 25.67
CA ASP A 67 -8.95 -4.16 26.90
C ASP A 67 -8.69 -3.34 28.17
N LEU A 68 -7.70 -2.44 28.13
CA LEU A 68 -7.27 -1.64 29.27
C LEU A 68 -7.99 -0.29 29.34
N GLU A 69 -9.31 -0.28 29.20
CA GLU A 69 -10.13 0.95 29.15
C GLU A 69 -9.90 1.87 30.37
N HIS A 70 -9.73 1.28 31.55
CA HIS A 70 -9.43 1.99 32.80
C HIS A 70 -8.07 2.74 32.82
N ARG A 71 -7.18 2.44 31.87
CA ARG A 71 -5.89 3.12 31.65
C ARG A 71 -5.85 3.89 30.34
N ARG A 72 -6.99 4.07 29.66
CA ARG A 72 -7.05 4.76 28.37
C ARG A 72 -6.57 6.20 28.50
N GLU A 73 -5.58 6.53 27.68
CA GLU A 73 -5.06 7.89 27.51
C GLU A 73 -5.39 8.46 26.13
N VAL A 74 -5.73 7.62 25.15
CA VAL A 74 -6.05 8.02 23.76
C VAL A 74 -7.46 7.54 23.44
N MET A 75 -8.33 8.46 23.03
CA MET A 75 -9.70 8.13 22.63
C MET A 75 -9.73 7.51 21.24
N LEU A 76 -10.75 6.68 21.00
CA LEU A 76 -10.97 6.04 19.70
C LEU A 76 -11.07 7.06 18.55
N ASP A 77 -11.78 8.17 18.79
CA ASP A 77 -11.94 9.24 17.81
C ASP A 77 -10.60 9.93 17.49
N GLU A 78 -9.70 10.12 18.46
CA GLU A 78 -8.37 10.69 18.20
C GLU A 78 -7.56 9.82 17.21
N GLY A 79 -7.62 8.50 17.37
CA GLY A 79 -6.95 7.56 16.47
C GLY A 79 -7.56 7.55 15.08
N ARG A 80 -8.90 7.63 15.01
CA ARG A 80 -9.64 7.70 13.75
C ARG A 80 -9.35 8.99 12.99
N ASP A 81 -9.40 10.13 13.66
CA ASP A 81 -9.15 11.44 13.07
C ASP A 81 -7.73 11.53 12.50
N LEU A 82 -6.73 11.04 13.25
CA LEU A 82 -5.35 10.97 12.77
C LEU A 82 -5.24 10.09 11.51
N ALA A 83 -5.89 8.93 11.49
CA ALA A 83 -5.83 8.06 10.33
C ALA A 83 -6.51 8.70 9.10
N GLU A 84 -7.64 9.38 9.28
CA GLU A 84 -8.33 10.10 8.22
C GLU A 84 -7.48 11.26 7.66
N GLU A 85 -6.83 12.03 8.53
CA GLU A 85 -5.93 13.14 8.15
C GLU A 85 -4.81 12.67 7.22
N TYR A 86 -4.24 11.49 7.48
CA TYR A 86 -3.13 10.94 6.69
C TYR A 86 -3.56 9.92 5.62
N GLY A 87 -4.86 9.69 5.44
CA GLY A 87 -5.39 8.71 4.48
C GLY A 87 -4.97 7.26 4.80
N CYS A 88 -4.87 6.92 6.08
CA CYS A 88 -4.54 5.60 6.60
C CYS A 88 -5.81 4.85 7.04
N TYR A 89 -5.71 3.53 7.16
CA TYR A 89 -6.74 2.73 7.82
C TYR A 89 -6.54 2.73 9.34
N PHE A 90 -7.62 2.58 10.11
CA PHE A 90 -7.57 2.56 11.57
C PHE A 90 -8.33 1.37 12.15
N PHE A 91 -7.74 0.74 13.17
CA PHE A 91 -8.37 -0.28 13.99
C PHE A 91 -7.94 -0.11 15.45
N GLU A 92 -8.86 -0.30 16.40
CA GLU A 92 -8.48 -0.62 17.78
C GLU A 92 -8.54 -2.13 17.98
N VAL A 93 -7.55 -2.66 18.69
CA VAL A 93 -7.45 -4.10 18.96
C VAL A 93 -7.06 -4.34 20.41
N SER A 94 -7.47 -5.48 20.95
CA SER A 94 -6.79 -6.10 22.08
C SER A 94 -6.14 -7.38 21.59
N ALA A 95 -4.81 -7.35 21.45
CA ALA A 95 -4.04 -8.57 21.18
C ALA A 95 -4.12 -9.58 22.34
N ALA A 96 -4.58 -9.16 23.53
CA ALA A 96 -4.77 -10.02 24.69
C ALA A 96 -6.13 -10.74 24.66
N ASP A 97 -7.20 -10.06 24.24
CA ASP A 97 -8.55 -10.63 24.21
C ASP A 97 -8.80 -11.56 23.03
N GLY A 98 -8.16 -11.31 21.88
CA GLY A 98 -8.41 -12.11 20.69
C GLY A 98 -7.62 -11.71 19.45
N TYR A 99 -7.79 -12.52 18.39
CA TYR A 99 -7.11 -12.31 17.11
C TYR A 99 -8.05 -11.80 16.01
N THR A 100 -9.35 -11.63 16.27
CA THR A 100 -10.36 -11.34 15.24
C THR A 100 -10.12 -9.96 14.62
N GLU A 101 -10.01 -8.92 15.44
CA GLU A 101 -9.81 -7.54 15.03
C GLU A 101 -8.42 -7.35 14.41
N VAL A 102 -7.41 -8.03 14.97
CA VAL A 102 -6.07 -8.09 14.38
C VAL A 102 -6.13 -8.69 12.98
N ARG A 103 -6.82 -9.83 12.81
CA ARG A 103 -7.02 -10.47 11.51
C ARG A 103 -7.74 -9.55 10.53
N GLU A 104 -8.77 -8.84 10.96
CA GLU A 104 -9.49 -7.88 10.12
C GLU A 104 -8.59 -6.74 9.64
N ALA A 105 -7.77 -6.17 10.53
CA ALA A 105 -6.80 -5.14 10.17
C ALA A 105 -5.82 -5.62 9.10
N PHE A 106 -5.27 -6.83 9.27
CA PHE A 106 -4.36 -7.43 8.28
C PHE A 106 -5.07 -7.76 6.96
N LEU A 107 -6.30 -8.26 6.99
CA LEU A 107 -7.06 -8.57 5.77
C LEU A 107 -7.40 -7.29 4.97
N ALA A 108 -7.79 -6.21 5.64
CA ALA A 108 -8.02 -4.92 5.01
C ALA A 108 -6.76 -4.41 4.30
N LEU A 109 -5.62 -4.50 4.97
CA LEU A 109 -4.32 -4.11 4.40
C LEU A 109 -3.94 -4.94 3.17
N LEU A 110 -4.05 -6.27 3.27
CA LEU A 110 -3.71 -7.18 2.17
C LEU A 110 -4.60 -6.98 0.95
N LYS A 111 -5.89 -6.69 1.17
CA LYS A 111 -6.83 -6.39 0.09
C LYS A 111 -6.38 -5.16 -0.69
N GLU A 112 -5.98 -4.09 0.00
CA GLU A 112 -5.51 -2.85 -0.63
C GLU A 112 -4.23 -3.09 -1.46
N VAL A 113 -3.27 -3.86 -0.92
CA VAL A 113 -2.05 -4.24 -1.67
C VAL A 113 -2.40 -5.02 -2.93
N TYR A 114 -3.33 -5.96 -2.83
CA TYR A 114 -3.78 -6.77 -3.95
C TYR A 114 -4.42 -5.92 -5.05
N ASP A 115 -5.33 -5.03 -4.66
CA ASP A 115 -6.05 -4.14 -5.59
C ASP A 115 -5.09 -3.14 -6.27
N ALA A 116 -4.17 -2.55 -5.51
CA ALA A 116 -3.13 -1.68 -6.05
C ALA A 116 -2.24 -2.40 -7.08
N THR A 117 -1.86 -3.66 -6.79
CA THR A 117 -1.04 -4.47 -7.70
C THR A 117 -1.80 -4.84 -8.97
N LYS A 118 -3.06 -5.26 -8.85
CA LYS A 118 -3.94 -5.59 -9.98
C LYS A 118 -4.16 -4.38 -10.89
N ASN A 119 -4.40 -3.21 -10.32
CA ASN A 119 -4.58 -1.97 -11.08
C ASN A 119 -3.32 -1.57 -11.86
N LYS A 120 -2.13 -1.68 -11.25
CA LYS A 120 -0.84 -1.45 -11.94
C LYS A 120 -0.67 -2.37 -13.15
N LEU A 121 -1.03 -3.65 -13.02
CA LEU A 121 -0.96 -4.62 -14.13
C LEU A 121 -1.92 -4.26 -15.28
N GLN A 122 -3.14 -3.83 -14.98
CA GLN A 122 -4.12 -3.41 -16.00
C GLN A 122 -3.67 -2.16 -16.76
N VAL A 123 -3.14 -1.15 -16.06
CA VAL A 123 -2.61 0.08 -16.68
C VAL A 123 -1.43 -0.24 -17.62
N LYS A 124 -0.53 -1.14 -17.21
CA LYS A 124 0.60 -1.59 -18.05
C LYS A 124 0.13 -2.30 -19.32
N ARG A 125 -0.88 -3.17 -19.24
CA ARG A 125 -1.49 -3.83 -20.41
C ARG A 125 -2.18 -2.85 -21.37
N ARG A 126 -2.85 -1.82 -20.83
CA ARG A 126 -3.47 -0.76 -21.63
C ARG A 126 -2.41 0.07 -22.36
N ARG A 127 -1.37 0.55 -21.67
CA ARG A 127 -0.28 1.33 -22.29
C ARG A 127 0.43 0.55 -23.40
N SER A 128 0.78 -0.72 -23.18
CA SER A 128 1.44 -1.54 -24.21
C SER A 128 0.56 -1.77 -25.44
N SER A 129 -0.76 -1.90 -25.23
CA SER A 129 -1.73 -2.03 -26.34
C SER A 129 -1.87 -0.72 -27.11
N VAL A 130 -1.90 0.43 -26.43
CA VAL A 130 -1.94 1.75 -27.07
C VAL A 130 -0.68 2.00 -27.89
N THR A 131 0.51 1.78 -27.34
CA THR A 131 1.78 1.97 -28.08
C THR A 131 1.84 1.07 -29.32
N ARG A 132 1.41 -0.20 -29.21
CA ARG A 132 1.36 -1.13 -30.33
C ARG A 132 0.36 -0.69 -31.41
N ASN A 133 -0.81 -0.20 -31.00
CA ASN A 133 -1.83 0.30 -31.93
C ASN A 133 -1.35 1.57 -32.66
N VAL A 134 -0.67 2.48 -31.97
CA VAL A 134 -0.07 3.68 -32.57
C VAL A 134 1.03 3.28 -33.56
N ALA A 135 1.94 2.39 -33.18
CA ALA A 135 3.01 1.90 -34.06
C ALA A 135 2.43 1.24 -35.32
N ASN A 136 1.41 0.39 -35.19
CA ASN A 136 0.74 -0.23 -36.33
C ASN A 136 0.09 0.82 -37.26
N LYS A 137 -0.53 1.87 -36.69
CA LYS A 137 -1.15 2.95 -37.47
C LYS A 137 -0.12 3.81 -38.20
N VAL A 138 1.02 4.10 -37.55
CA VAL A 138 2.14 4.81 -38.17
C VAL A 138 2.76 3.99 -39.30
N MET A 139 3.02 2.70 -39.08
CA MET A 139 3.53 1.80 -40.12
C MET A 139 2.58 1.71 -41.32
N GLN A 140 1.27 1.63 -41.08
CA GLN A 140 0.27 1.61 -42.14
C GLN A 140 0.24 2.93 -42.94
N ALA A 141 0.48 4.07 -42.29
CA ALA A 141 0.57 5.38 -42.94
C ALA A 141 1.87 5.54 -43.76
N MET A 142 2.99 5.01 -43.26
CA MET A 142 4.30 5.11 -43.93
C MET A 142 4.44 4.15 -45.12
N PHE A 143 3.96 2.92 -44.99
CA PHE A 143 4.18 1.86 -45.99
C PHE A 143 2.92 1.50 -46.79
N GLY A 144 1.78 2.11 -46.48
CA GLY A 144 0.48 1.74 -47.05
C GLY A 144 0.01 0.37 -46.56
N SER A 145 -1.29 0.10 -46.69
CA SER A 145 -1.82 -1.24 -46.37
C SER A 145 -1.17 -2.29 -47.28
N PRO A 146 -0.78 -3.48 -46.78
CA PRO A 146 -0.26 -4.54 -47.63
C PRO A 146 -1.28 -4.82 -48.74
N ARG A 147 -0.89 -4.55 -50.00
CA ARG A 147 -1.74 -4.90 -51.15
C ARG A 147 -1.93 -6.41 -51.12
N ARG A 148 -3.16 -6.85 -50.85
CA ARG A 148 -3.57 -8.25 -50.94
C ARG A 148 -3.30 -8.69 -52.38
N SER A 149 -2.23 -9.44 -52.61
CA SER A 149 -1.91 -9.98 -53.92
C SER A 149 -3.08 -10.84 -54.38
N ARG A 150 -3.85 -10.37 -55.37
CA ARG A 150 -4.86 -11.20 -56.03
C ARG A 150 -4.12 -12.37 -56.66
N LYS A 151 -4.41 -13.59 -56.21
CA LYS A 151 -3.96 -14.80 -56.90
C LYS A 151 -4.50 -14.74 -58.33
N ILE A 152 -3.61 -14.61 -59.29
CA ILE A 152 -3.93 -14.78 -60.71
C ILE A 152 -4.15 -16.28 -60.89
N SER A 153 -5.41 -16.68 -61.09
CA SER A 153 -5.73 -17.99 -61.63
C SER A 153 -5.30 -17.98 -63.10
N LEU A 154 -4.28 -18.78 -63.42
CA LEU A 154 -3.89 -19.09 -64.80
C LEU A 154 -4.82 -20.19 -65.36
N PRO A 155 -5.02 -20.21 -66.70
CA PRO A 155 -6.12 -20.88 -67.39
C PRO A 155 -6.12 -22.41 -67.29
#